data_AF-A0A7X3ATT2-F1
#
_entry.id   AF-A0A7X3ATT2-F1
#
_cell.length_a   1.000
_cell.length_b   1.000
_cell.length_c   1.000
_cell.angle_alpha   90.00
_cell.angle_beta   90.00
_cell.angle_gamma   90.00
#
_symmetry.space_group_name_H-M   'P 1'
#
loop_
_entity.id
_entity.type
_entity.pdbx_description
1 polymer ?
#
loop_
_entity_poly.entity_id
_entity_poly.type
_entity_poly.pdbx_seq_one_letter_code
_entity_poly.pdbx_strand_id
1 'polypeptide(L)'
;MKDNYKPIKSMKEVPEQLRKLRREYIRYQQAELIYSLSHKKLLELASDAGAIYRFDSTVLINRDIFDAYLERFHEPATSKYRGGDEE
;
A
#
# COMPACT_ATOMS: atom_id res chain seq x y z
N MET A 1 -12.40 32.54 -33.35
CA MET A 1 -12.49 32.21 -31.92
C MET A 1 -11.15 31.63 -31.49
N LYS A 2 -10.52 32.15 -30.42
CA LYS A 2 -9.25 31.58 -29.90
C LYS A 2 -9.61 30.47 -28.92
N ASP A 3 -9.42 29.22 -29.32
CA ASP A 3 -9.61 28.07 -28.46
C ASP A 3 -8.59 28.11 -27.32
N ASN A 4 -9.08 28.44 -26.12
CA ASN A 4 -8.33 28.37 -24.87
C ASN A 4 -8.15 26.91 -24.47
N TYR A 5 -7.34 26.16 -25.21
CA TYR A 5 -6.89 24.85 -24.78
C TYR A 5 -5.90 25.05 -23.63
N LYS A 6 -6.33 24.77 -22.40
CA LYS A 6 -5.41 24.72 -21.26
C LYS A 6 -4.44 23.57 -21.53
N PRO A 7 -3.12 23.82 -21.61
CA PRO A 7 -2.16 22.75 -21.79
C PRO A 7 -2.32 21.77 -20.62
N ILE A 8 -2.44 20.48 -20.93
CA ILE A 8 -2.46 19.41 -19.93
C ILE A 8 -1.14 19.53 -19.18
N LYS A 9 -1.20 20.00 -17.94
CA LYS A 9 -0.01 20.20 -17.11
C LYS A 9 0.75 18.88 -17.01
N SER A 10 2.07 18.96 -17.23
CA SER A 10 2.97 17.82 -17.17
C SER A 10 2.83 17.07 -15.85
N MET A 11 2.89 15.74 -15.91
CA MET A 11 2.76 14.79 -14.79
C MET A 11 3.75 15.02 -13.61
N LYS A 12 4.64 16.02 -13.72
CA LYS A 12 5.63 16.43 -12.73
C LYS A 12 5.09 17.32 -11.60
N GLU A 13 3.90 17.90 -11.75
CA GLU A 13 3.28 18.76 -10.72
C GLU A 13 2.14 18.05 -9.97
N VAL A 14 2.31 16.78 -9.62
CA VAL A 14 1.39 16.16 -8.64
C VAL A 14 1.60 16.90 -7.31
N PRO A 15 0.60 17.61 -6.77
CA PRO A 15 0.75 18.36 -5.52
C PRO A 15 1.26 17.45 -4.41
N GLU A 16 2.17 17.92 -3.55
CA GLU A 16 2.71 17.09 -2.47
C GLU A 16 1.62 16.47 -1.58
N GLN A 17 0.50 17.16 -1.41
CA GLN A 17 -0.68 16.67 -0.73
C GLN A 17 -1.27 15.42 -1.40
N LEU A 18 -1.33 15.41 -2.74
CA LEU A 18 -1.80 14.25 -3.52
C LEU A 18 -0.74 13.15 -3.59
N ARG A 19 0.56 13.49 -3.52
CA ARG A 19 1.64 12.50 -3.33
C ARG A 19 1.58 11.83 -1.96
N LYS A 20 1.24 12.57 -0.90
CA LYS A 20 0.98 12.01 0.45
C LYS A 20 -0.24 11.10 0.44
N LEU A 21 -1.36 11.56 -0.13
CA LEU A 21 -2.58 10.75 -0.22
C LEU A 21 -2.37 9.45 -1.04
N ARG A 22 -1.57 9.51 -2.11
CA ARG A 22 -1.14 8.31 -2.88
C ARG A 22 -0.25 7.35 -2.09
N ARG A 23 0.47 7.83 -1.07
CA ARG A 23 1.28 6.97 -0.19
C ARG A 23 0.42 6.33 0.90
N GLU A 24 -0.62 7.03 1.33
CA GLU A 24 -1.48 6.66 2.46
C GLU A 24 -2.54 5.62 2.07
N TYR A 25 -3.02 5.65 0.82
CA TYR A 25 -4.01 4.70 0.32
C TYR A 25 -3.51 3.95 -0.92
N ILE A 26 -3.58 2.62 -0.86
CA ILE A 26 -3.18 1.73 -1.95
C ILE A 26 -4.36 0.91 -2.45
N ARG A 27 -4.40 0.62 -3.75
CA ARG A 27 -5.36 -0.34 -4.32
C ARG A 27 -4.89 -1.78 -4.10
N TYR A 28 -5.81 -2.74 -4.11
CA TYR A 28 -5.52 -4.17 -3.95
C TYR A 28 -4.40 -4.66 -4.89
N GLN A 29 -4.42 -4.28 -6.17
CA GLN A 29 -3.38 -4.67 -7.13
C GLN A 29 -1.97 -4.18 -6.75
N GLN A 30 -1.87 -2.98 -6.16
CA GLN A 30 -0.58 -2.44 -5.71
C GLN A 30 -0.16 -3.07 -4.39
N ALA A 31 -1.12 -3.32 -3.50
CA ALA A 31 -0.87 -3.95 -2.22
C ALA A 31 -0.35 -5.39 -2.37
N GLU A 32 -0.86 -6.14 -3.36
CA GLU A 32 -0.35 -7.46 -3.71
C GLU A 32 1.14 -7.43 -4.07
N LEU A 33 1.60 -6.41 -4.82
CA LEU A 33 3.02 -6.24 -5.16
C LEU A 33 3.87 -5.79 -3.97
N ILE A 34 3.35 -4.87 -3.14
CA ILE A 34 4.10 -4.29 -2.01
C ILE A 34 4.34 -5.32 -0.92
N TYR A 35 3.28 -6.04 -0.52
CA TYR A 35 3.36 -7.01 0.56
C TYR A 35 3.66 -8.42 0.09
N SER A 36 3.68 -8.66 -1.23
CA SER A 36 3.83 -10.01 -1.81
C SER A 36 2.79 -10.99 -1.24
N LEU A 37 1.57 -10.50 -0.98
CA LEU A 37 0.45 -11.26 -0.45
C LEU A 37 -0.60 -11.49 -1.53
N SER A 38 -1.29 -12.63 -1.46
CA SER A 38 -2.40 -12.90 -2.37
C SER A 38 -3.60 -12.01 -2.07
N HIS A 39 -4.40 -11.71 -3.09
CA HIS A 39 -5.60 -10.88 -3.01
C HIS A 39 -6.51 -11.23 -1.82
N LYS A 40 -6.84 -12.52 -1.68
CA LYS A 40 -7.72 -13.01 -0.61
C LYS A 40 -7.13 -12.76 0.77
N LYS A 41 -5.85 -13.11 0.97
CA LYS A 41 -5.16 -12.97 2.24
C LYS A 41 -5.03 -11.50 2.63
N LEU A 42 -4.72 -10.65 1.66
CA LEU A 42 -4.59 -9.22 1.86
C LEU A 42 -5.93 -8.57 2.26
N LEU A 43 -7.03 -8.97 1.63
CA LEU A 43 -8.38 -8.52 1.99
C LEU A 43 -8.82 -9.00 3.38
N GLU A 44 -8.54 -10.26 3.73
CA GLU A 44 -8.80 -10.77 5.08
C GLU A 44 -8.06 -9.94 6.14
N LEU A 45 -6.75 -9.79 5.99
CA LEU A 45 -5.93 -9.02 6.93
C LEU A 45 -6.32 -7.54 6.99
N ALA A 46 -6.64 -6.93 5.85
CA ALA A 46 -7.07 -5.53 5.81
C ALA A 46 -8.46 -5.35 6.42
N SER A 47 -9.33 -6.36 6.31
CA SER A 47 -10.64 -6.38 6.97
C SER A 47 -10.48 -6.48 8.48
N ASP A 48 -9.64 -7.40 8.95
CA ASP A 48 -9.34 -7.59 10.38
C ASP A 48 -8.69 -6.34 10.99
N ALA A 49 -7.80 -5.69 10.24
CA ALA A 49 -7.16 -4.44 10.63
C ALA A 49 -8.12 -3.23 10.64
N GLY A 50 -9.27 -3.32 9.97
CA GLY A 50 -10.14 -2.15 9.73
C GLY A 50 -9.55 -1.14 8.74
N ALA A 51 -8.65 -1.57 7.85
CA ALA A 51 -7.94 -0.72 6.90
C ALA A 51 -8.66 -0.56 5.55
N ILE A 52 -9.82 -1.21 5.35
CA ILE A 52 -10.56 -1.20 4.08
C ILE A 52 -11.43 0.05 3.95
N TYR A 53 -11.21 0.80 2.88
CA TYR A 53 -12.04 1.91 2.43
C TYR A 53 -12.71 1.55 1.10
N ARG A 54 -14.03 1.64 1.05
CA ARG A 54 -14.81 1.42 -0.17
C ARG A 54 -15.30 2.76 -0.68
N PHE A 55 -14.83 3.17 -1.85
CA PHE A 55 -15.31 4.36 -2.54
C PHE A 55 -15.84 3.98 -3.90
N ASP A 56 -17.16 4.16 -4.09
CA ASP A 56 -17.93 3.71 -5.25
C ASP A 56 -17.69 2.23 -5.61
N SER A 57 -16.72 1.96 -6.49
CA SER A 57 -16.35 0.64 -7.00
C SER A 57 -14.90 0.24 -6.68
N THR A 58 -14.13 1.11 -6.05
CA THR A 58 -12.70 0.89 -5.77
C THR A 58 -12.50 0.60 -4.29
N VAL A 59 -11.80 -0.50 -4.02
CA VAL A 59 -11.30 -0.82 -2.69
C VAL A 59 -9.91 -0.20 -2.53
N LEU A 60 -9.80 0.66 -1.53
CA LEU A 60 -8.56 1.27 -1.07
C LEU A 60 -8.21 0.69 0.29
N ILE A 61 -6.92 0.55 0.55
CA ILE A 61 -6.38 0.08 1.82
C ILE A 61 -5.54 1.20 2.39
N ASN A 62 -5.86 1.62 3.62
CA ASN A 62 -5.04 2.57 4.34
C ASN A 62 -3.78 1.84 4.83
N ARG A 63 -2.64 2.27 4.31
CA ARG A 63 -1.36 1.63 4.55
C ARG A 63 -0.90 1.76 6.00
N ASP A 64 -1.11 2.91 6.63
CA ASP A 64 -0.63 3.13 8.00
C ASP A 64 -1.36 2.23 9.00
N ILE A 65 -2.68 2.06 8.83
CA ILE A 65 -3.49 1.14 9.65
C ILE A 65 -3.07 -0.31 9.39
N PHE A 66 -2.83 -0.66 8.13
CA PHE A 66 -2.44 -2.02 7.76
C PHE A 66 -1.03 -2.39 8.24
N ASP A 67 -0.06 -1.49 8.07
CA ASP A 67 1.32 -1.67 8.56
C ASP A 67 1.33 -1.81 10.09
N ALA A 68 0.57 -0.98 10.81
CA ALA A 68 0.42 -1.08 12.27
C ALA A 68 -0.22 -2.41 12.73
N TYR A 69 -1.06 -3.02 11.90
CA TYR A 69 -1.61 -4.35 12.17
C TYR A 69 -0.57 -5.45 11.93
N LEU A 70 0.19 -5.36 10.84
CA LEU A 70 1.27 -6.31 10.54
C LEU A 70 2.38 -6.31 11.58
N GLU A 71 2.69 -5.15 12.17
CA GLU A 71 3.69 -5.03 13.24
C GLU A 71 3.39 -5.93 14.45
N ARG A 72 2.12 -6.33 14.66
CA ARG A 72 1.72 -7.27 15.74
C ARG A 72 2.19 -8.70 15.48
N PHE A 73 2.39 -9.06 14.21
CA PHE A 73 2.93 -10.34 13.78
C PHE A 73 4.45 -10.29 13.59
N HIS A 74 5.09 -9.16 13.91
CA HIS A 74 6.53 -9.02 13.82
C HIS A 74 7.21 -9.97 14.81
N GLU A 75 7.85 -11.01 14.29
CA GLU A 75 8.66 -11.91 15.10
C GLU A 75 9.95 -11.20 15.52
N PRO A 76 10.36 -11.31 16.80
CA PRO A 76 11.65 -10.77 17.22
C PRO A 76 12.75 -11.43 16.39
N ALA A 77 13.75 -10.65 15.99
CA ALA A 77 14.87 -11.14 15.21
C ALA A 77 15.51 -12.35 15.92
N THR A 78 15.15 -13.57 15.48
CA THR A 78 15.74 -14.77 16.04
C THR A 78 17.15 -14.84 15.47
N SER A 79 18.15 -14.78 16.33
CA SER A 79 19.56 -15.03 16.00
C SER A 79 19.79 -16.52 15.68
N LYS A 80 18.97 -17.09 14.80
CA LYS A 80 18.98 -18.51 14.42
C LYS A 80 19.47 -18.72 12.98
N TYR A 81 19.93 -17.67 12.29
CA TYR A 81 20.75 -17.78 11.07
C TYR A 81 22.25 -17.72 11.41
N ARG A 82 22.68 -18.59 12.32
CA ARG A 82 24.10 -18.93 12.51
C ARG A 82 24.18 -20.45 12.51
N GLY A 83 24.43 -21.02 11.34
CA GLY A 83 24.59 -22.46 11.18
C GLY A 83 24.19 -22.91 9.79
N GLY A 84 25.08 -22.71 8.81
CA GLY A 84 24.88 -23.19 7.46
C GLY A 84 26.12 -23.12 6.59
N ASP A 85 27.33 -23.22 7.16
CA ASP A 85 28.59 -23.34 6.42
C ASP A 85 29.62 -24.16 7.23
N GLU A 86 29.26 -25.37 7.67
CA GLU A 86 30.24 -26.41 8.05
C GLU A 86 29.64 -27.78 7.73
N GLU A 87 29.78 -28.24 6.48
CA GLU A 87 30.31 -29.58 6.13
C GLU A 87 30.74 -29.62 4.65
#